data_AF-A0A8T2P868-F1
#
_entry.id   AF-A0A8T2P868-F1
#
_cell.length_a   1.000
_cell.length_b   1.000
_cell.length_c   1.000
_cell.angle_alpha   90.00
_cell.angle_beta   90.00
_cell.angle_gamma   90.00
#
_symmetry.space_group_name_H-M   'P 1'
#
loop_
_entity.id
_entity.type
_entity.pdbx_description
1 polymer ?
#
loop_
_entity_poly.entity_id
_entity_poly.type
_entity_poly.pdbx_seq_one_letter_code
_entity_poly.pdbx_strand_id
1 'polypeptide(L)'
;QTPVTNCSLSPLCSLVFSFWHTYSHSGAFQLSATVSNVLNVGTETSVSVVGEPISGARLVLKTPTVIRQAGFINATALVQTGSDITFQWDISLPEYNMHSHIDTHSRASFLWYQANVPGMYNVTVMIWSPLNTTPLSKHLLV
;
A
#
# COMPACT_ATOMS: atom_id res chain seq x y z
N GLN A 1 20.20 3.39 27.30
CA GLN A 1 21.59 3.71 26.89
C GLN A 1 21.93 5.10 27.37
N THR A 2 23.11 5.30 27.94
CA THR A 2 23.63 6.62 28.34
C THR A 2 24.08 7.41 27.10
N PRO A 3 23.77 8.71 27.00
CA PRO A 3 24.14 9.53 25.84
C PRO A 3 25.66 9.68 25.74
N VAL A 4 26.20 9.57 24.51
CA VAL A 4 27.62 9.81 24.24
C VAL A 4 27.83 11.30 24.01
N THR A 5 28.56 11.96 24.91
CA THR A 5 28.85 13.40 24.84
C THR A 5 30.23 13.65 24.23
N ASN A 6 30.29 13.97 22.93
CA ASN A 6 31.52 14.46 22.28
C ASN A 6 31.61 16.00 22.34
N CYS A 7 31.31 16.61 23.51
CA CYS A 7 31.25 18.07 23.66
C CYS A 7 32.60 18.76 23.94
N SER A 8 33.76 18.18 23.59
CA SER A 8 35.05 18.77 23.98
C SER A 8 35.57 19.89 23.07
N LEU A 9 34.99 20.15 21.88
CA LEU A 9 35.65 21.00 20.87
C LEU A 9 34.76 21.94 20.00
N SER A 10 33.45 22.13 20.27
CA SER A 10 32.58 22.97 19.41
C SER A 10 31.68 23.94 20.21
N PRO A 11 31.59 25.24 19.83
CA PRO A 11 30.74 26.24 20.50
C PRO A 11 29.23 26.06 20.24
N LEU A 12 28.84 25.15 19.34
CA LEU A 12 27.44 24.72 19.15
C LEU A 12 27.38 23.22 19.44
N CYS A 13 27.37 22.84 20.72
CA CYS A 13 27.19 21.43 21.06
C CYS A 13 25.72 21.04 20.85
N SER A 14 25.40 20.44 19.70
CA SER A 14 24.14 19.74 19.51
C SER A 14 24.25 18.34 20.13
N LEU A 15 23.46 18.10 21.18
CA LEU A 15 23.31 16.76 21.73
C LEU A 15 22.36 15.99 20.83
N VAL A 16 22.88 15.02 20.08
CA VAL A 16 22.06 14.12 19.27
C VAL A 16 21.71 12.90 20.12
N PHE A 17 20.41 12.69 20.34
CA PHE A 17 19.90 11.48 20.97
C PHE A 17 19.14 10.65 19.94
N SER A 18 19.36 9.34 19.95
CA SER A 18 18.65 8.40 19.09
C SER A 18 18.01 7.32 19.96
N PHE A 19 16.74 7.02 19.68
CA PHE A 19 16.01 5.94 20.32
C PHE A 19 15.44 5.00 19.26
N TRP A 20 15.26 3.75 19.66
CA TRP A 20 14.63 2.71 18.85
C TRP A 20 13.36 2.27 19.54
N HIS A 21 12.29 2.13 18.77
CA HIS A 21 11.01 1.62 19.24
C HIS A 21 10.43 0.66 18.21
N THR A 22 9.82 -0.42 18.69
CA THR A 22 9.14 -1.41 17.85
C THR A 22 7.66 -1.38 18.17
N TYR A 23 6.85 -1.05 17.17
CA TYR A 23 5.39 -1.01 17.30
C TYR A 23 4.81 -2.41 17.11
N SER A 24 3.91 -2.83 18.00
CA SER A 24 3.22 -4.11 17.91
C SER A 24 1.95 -4.08 17.05
N HIS A 25 1.47 -2.89 16.69
CA HIS A 25 0.24 -2.68 15.93
C HIS A 25 0.44 -1.65 14.83
N SER A 26 -0.31 -1.81 13.74
CA SER A 26 -0.43 -0.80 12.69
C SER A 26 -1.25 0.41 13.18
N GLY A 27 -0.88 1.60 12.75
CA GLY A 27 -1.56 2.84 13.09
C GLY A 27 -0.69 4.08 12.93
N ALA A 28 -1.30 5.24 13.14
CA ALA A 28 -0.58 6.51 13.24
C ALA A 28 -0.21 6.75 14.71
N PHE A 29 1.09 6.91 14.97
CA PHE A 29 1.64 7.16 16.30
C PHE A 29 2.22 8.57 16.35
N GLN A 30 1.72 9.38 17.28
CA GLN A 30 2.27 10.71 17.54
C GLN A 30 3.54 10.57 18.39
N LEU A 31 4.65 11.06 17.86
CA LEU A 31 5.92 11.17 18.55
C LEU A 31 6.03 12.56 19.15
N SER A 32 6.50 12.65 20.39
CA SER A 32 6.76 13.91 21.06
C SER A 32 8.11 13.87 21.75
N ALA A 33 8.92 14.88 21.52
CA ALA A 33 10.22 15.07 22.16
C ALA A 33 10.18 16.37 22.96
N THR A 34 10.33 16.27 24.27
CA THR A 34 10.36 17.42 25.17
C THR A 34 11.78 17.60 25.73
N VAL A 35 12.34 18.78 25.53
CA VAL A 35 13.64 19.19 26.09
C VAL A 35 13.37 20.29 27.11
N SER A 36 13.87 20.13 28.33
CA SER A 36 13.64 21.10 29.40
C SER A 36 14.92 21.42 30.16
N ASN A 37 15.00 22.65 30.65
CA ASN A 37 15.96 23.11 31.66
C ASN A 37 15.25 24.02 32.67
N VAL A 38 15.99 24.57 33.64
CA VAL A 38 15.44 25.44 34.70
C VAL A 38 14.83 26.74 34.15
N LEU A 39 15.17 27.13 32.92
CA LEU A 39 14.75 28.40 32.31
C LEU A 39 13.64 28.21 31.28
N ASN A 40 13.56 27.07 30.60
CA ASN A 40 12.65 26.85 29.48
C ASN A 40 12.33 25.37 29.21
N VAL A 41 11.20 25.15 28.54
CA VAL A 41 10.76 23.85 28.00
C VAL A 41 10.41 24.02 26.53
N GLY A 42 11.00 23.20 25.66
CA GLY A 42 10.64 23.06 24.26
C GLY A 42 10.03 21.68 23.99
N THR A 43 8.99 21.61 23.16
CA THR A 43 8.39 20.35 22.73
C THR A 43 8.22 20.34 21.22
N GLU A 44 8.69 19.27 20.58
CA GLU A 44 8.51 19.01 19.17
C GLU A 44 7.65 17.76 18.99
N THR A 45 6.84 17.73 17.92
CA THR A 45 5.97 16.59 17.62
C THR A 45 6.12 16.14 16.18
N SER A 46 5.98 14.84 15.95
CA SER A 46 5.97 14.22 14.62
C SER A 46 4.96 13.07 14.57
N VAL A 47 4.66 12.52 13.40
CA VAL A 47 3.77 11.38 13.22
C VAL A 47 4.50 10.28 12.47
N SER A 48 4.46 9.06 13.03
CA SER A 48 4.92 7.85 12.37
C SER A 48 3.72 7.00 11.97
N VAL A 49 3.65 6.58 10.70
CA VAL A 49 2.61 5.67 10.22
C VAL A 49 3.21 4.28 10.09
N VAL A 50 2.67 3.34 10.86
CA VAL A 50 3.03 1.93 10.82
C VAL A 50 1.93 1.21 10.05
N GLY A 51 2.25 0.72 8.85
CA GLY A 51 1.32 -0.10 8.07
C GLY A 51 1.65 -1.59 8.19
N GLU A 52 0.70 -2.40 7.75
CA GLU A 52 0.86 -3.84 7.59
C GLU A 52 1.27 -4.16 6.14
N PRO A 53 2.28 -5.03 5.90
CA PRO A 53 2.65 -5.44 4.56
C PRO A 53 1.53 -6.25 3.89
N ILE A 54 1.44 -6.15 2.57
CA ILE A 54 0.46 -6.93 1.80
C ILE A 54 0.84 -8.41 1.84
N SER A 55 -0.11 -9.28 2.21
CA SER A 55 0.03 -10.73 2.13
C SER A 55 -1.25 -11.42 1.64
N GLY A 56 -1.12 -12.66 1.18
CA GLY A 56 -2.27 -13.48 0.78
C GLY A 56 -3.05 -12.96 -0.44
N ALA A 57 -2.37 -12.24 -1.35
CA ALA A 57 -2.99 -11.71 -2.56
C ALA A 57 -3.49 -12.82 -3.49
N ARG A 58 -4.79 -12.79 -3.83
CA ARG A 58 -5.46 -13.74 -4.73
C ARG A 58 -6.38 -13.01 -5.70
N LEU A 59 -6.47 -13.55 -6.92
CA LEU A 59 -7.37 -13.10 -7.97
C LEU A 59 -8.30 -14.25 -8.32
N VAL A 60 -9.61 -13.99 -8.35
CA VAL A 60 -10.65 -15.01 -8.55
C VAL A 60 -11.59 -14.56 -9.67
N LEU A 61 -11.69 -15.35 -10.73
CA LEU A 61 -12.73 -15.18 -11.74
C LEU A 61 -14.07 -15.66 -11.18
N LYS A 62 -15.10 -14.83 -11.29
CA LYS A 62 -16.47 -15.12 -10.82
C LYS A 62 -17.40 -15.55 -11.96
N THR A 63 -17.01 -15.30 -13.19
CA THR A 63 -17.68 -15.78 -14.40
C THR A 63 -16.97 -17.03 -14.96
N PRO A 64 -17.62 -17.81 -15.83
CA PRO A 64 -16.92 -18.83 -16.61
C PRO A 64 -15.80 -18.20 -17.45
N THR A 65 -14.79 -18.98 -17.80
CA THR A 65 -13.72 -18.53 -18.71
C THR A 65 -14.29 -18.13 -20.07
N VAL A 66 -15.31 -18.84 -20.57
CA VAL A 66 -15.96 -18.50 -21.83
C VAL A 66 -17.31 -17.84 -21.55
N ILE A 67 -17.47 -16.61 -22.01
CA ILE A 67 -18.71 -15.84 -21.92
C ILE A 67 -19.26 -15.50 -23.31
N ARG A 68 -20.54 -15.13 -23.37
CA ARG A 68 -21.16 -14.63 -24.61
C ARG A 68 -20.71 -13.21 -24.87
N GLN A 69 -20.71 -12.80 -26.14
CA GLN A 69 -20.54 -11.39 -26.52
C GLN A 69 -21.56 -10.51 -25.77
N ALA A 70 -21.13 -9.33 -25.35
CA ALA A 70 -21.84 -8.40 -24.48
C ALA A 70 -22.15 -8.97 -23.08
N GLY A 71 -21.58 -10.12 -22.72
CA GLY A 71 -21.56 -10.65 -21.37
C GLY A 71 -20.58 -9.91 -20.48
N PHE A 72 -20.66 -10.17 -19.18
CA PHE A 72 -19.80 -9.54 -18.18
C PHE A 72 -18.67 -10.46 -17.75
N ILE A 73 -17.48 -9.89 -17.62
CA ILE A 73 -16.33 -10.44 -16.92
C ILE A 73 -16.38 -9.92 -15.50
N ASN A 74 -16.60 -10.84 -14.55
CA ASN A 74 -16.60 -10.51 -13.13
C ASN A 74 -15.39 -11.16 -12.48
N ALA A 75 -14.55 -10.37 -11.81
CA ALA A 75 -13.40 -10.86 -11.07
C ALA A 75 -13.29 -10.18 -9.71
N THR A 76 -12.62 -10.83 -8.77
CA THR A 76 -12.38 -10.31 -7.43
C THR A 76 -10.92 -10.45 -7.07
N ALA A 77 -10.28 -9.34 -6.71
CA ALA A 77 -8.95 -9.32 -6.11
C ALA A 77 -9.10 -9.21 -4.59
N LEU A 78 -8.36 -10.01 -3.84
CA LEU A 78 -8.44 -10.09 -2.39
C LEU A 78 -7.04 -10.14 -1.82
N VAL A 79 -6.83 -9.49 -0.68
CA VAL A 79 -5.62 -9.62 0.15
C VAL A 79 -6.01 -10.09 1.54
N GLN A 80 -5.10 -10.81 2.21
CA GLN A 80 -5.33 -11.28 3.58
C GLN A 80 -4.98 -10.18 4.60
N THR A 81 -3.86 -9.51 4.37
CA THR A 81 -3.33 -8.42 5.21
C THR A 81 -2.83 -7.27 4.34
N GLY A 82 -2.70 -6.09 4.93
CA GLY A 82 -2.16 -4.91 4.26
C GLY A 82 -2.79 -3.60 4.74
N SER A 83 -2.06 -2.50 4.64
CA SER A 83 -2.56 -1.14 4.90
C SER A 83 -2.43 -0.26 3.66
N ASP A 84 -3.35 0.70 3.49
CA ASP A 84 -3.36 1.68 2.38
C ASP A 84 -3.21 1.02 1.01
N ILE A 85 -4.03 -0.01 0.77
CA ILE A 85 -3.94 -0.84 -0.42
C ILE A 85 -4.64 -0.15 -1.59
N THR A 86 -3.95 -0.13 -2.73
CA THR A 86 -4.51 0.29 -4.01
C THR A 86 -4.51 -0.90 -4.96
N PHE A 87 -5.63 -1.07 -5.67
CA PHE A 87 -5.81 -2.05 -6.73
C PHE A 87 -5.93 -1.31 -8.05
N GLN A 88 -5.16 -1.69 -9.07
CA GLN A 88 -5.37 -1.25 -10.44
C GLN A 88 -5.70 -2.45 -11.30
N TRP A 89 -6.87 -2.42 -11.89
CA TRP A 89 -7.33 -3.37 -12.87
C TRP A 89 -6.97 -2.88 -14.25
N ASP A 90 -6.41 -3.77 -15.05
CA ASP A 90 -6.02 -3.55 -16.42
C ASP A 90 -6.64 -4.66 -17.28
N ILE A 91 -7.52 -4.29 -18.19
CA ILE A 91 -8.25 -5.20 -19.07
C ILE A 91 -7.82 -4.87 -20.49
N SER A 92 -7.15 -5.82 -21.13
CA SER A 92 -6.67 -5.65 -22.51
C SER A 92 -7.16 -6.77 -23.40
N LEU A 93 -7.40 -6.41 -24.65
CA LEU A 93 -7.68 -7.32 -25.75
C LEU A 93 -6.72 -6.94 -26.89
N PRO A 94 -6.07 -7.89 -27.59
CA PRO A 94 -5.15 -7.56 -28.67
C PRO A 94 -5.80 -6.64 -29.70
N GLU A 95 -5.09 -5.61 -30.14
CA GLU A 95 -5.56 -4.62 -31.15
C GLU A 95 -6.66 -3.65 -30.65
N TYR A 96 -7.09 -3.75 -29.40
CA TYR A 96 -8.06 -2.83 -28.79
C TYR A 96 -7.45 -2.02 -27.65
N ASN A 97 -8.10 -0.89 -27.34
CA ASN A 97 -7.71 -0.05 -26.23
C ASN A 97 -7.81 -0.80 -24.91
N MET A 98 -6.78 -0.65 -24.09
CA MET A 98 -6.78 -1.13 -22.72
C MET A 98 -7.72 -0.29 -21.86
N HIS A 99 -8.55 -0.96 -21.07
CA HIS A 99 -9.36 -0.32 -20.05
C HIS A 99 -8.67 -0.48 -18.70
N SER A 100 -8.58 0.60 -17.94
CA SER A 100 -8.02 0.57 -16.58
C SER A 100 -8.98 1.19 -15.57
N HIS A 101 -8.95 0.64 -14.35
CA HIS A 101 -9.76 1.11 -13.23
C HIS A 101 -8.95 0.98 -11.95
N ILE A 102 -8.89 2.07 -11.17
CA ILE A 102 -8.19 2.12 -9.89
C ILE A 102 -9.21 2.11 -8.76
N ASP A 103 -8.91 1.33 -7.75
CA ASP A 103 -9.77 1.14 -6.61
C ASP A 103 -8.96 1.13 -5.30
N THR A 104 -9.36 1.97 -4.34
CA THR A 104 -8.72 2.13 -3.04
C THR A 104 -9.61 1.55 -1.94
N HIS A 105 -9.81 0.23 -1.97
CA HIS A 105 -10.55 -0.50 -0.94
C HIS A 105 -9.61 -1.19 0.07
N SER A 106 -10.14 -1.48 1.26
CA SER A 106 -9.33 -1.95 2.39
C SER A 106 -8.70 -3.33 2.19
N ARG A 107 -9.41 -4.29 1.56
CA ARG A 107 -8.92 -5.68 1.39
C ARG A 107 -9.39 -6.40 0.13
N ALA A 108 -10.37 -5.84 -0.57
CA ALA A 108 -11.02 -6.49 -1.69
C ALA A 108 -11.37 -5.46 -2.75
N SER A 109 -11.17 -5.81 -4.02
CA SER A 109 -11.60 -5.01 -5.16
C SER A 109 -12.32 -5.89 -6.17
N PHE A 110 -13.27 -5.29 -6.89
CA PHE A 110 -14.17 -6.00 -7.81
C PHE A 110 -14.07 -5.43 -9.21
N LEU A 111 -13.99 -6.33 -10.19
CA LEU A 111 -14.09 -6.00 -11.60
C LEU A 111 -15.47 -6.38 -12.11
N TRP A 112 -16.08 -5.46 -12.85
CA TRP A 112 -17.33 -5.68 -13.59
C TRP A 112 -17.20 -5.05 -14.98
N TYR A 113 -16.73 -5.83 -15.96
CA TYR A 113 -16.43 -5.33 -17.31
C TYR A 113 -17.31 -6.01 -18.37
N GLN A 114 -17.92 -5.24 -19.27
CA GLN A 114 -18.74 -5.78 -20.35
C GLN A 114 -17.90 -6.06 -21.60
N ALA A 115 -17.79 -7.32 -22.00
CA ALA A 115 -17.03 -7.78 -23.16
C ALA A 115 -17.84 -7.62 -24.46
N ASN A 116 -17.82 -6.41 -25.02
CA ASN A 116 -18.58 -6.09 -26.24
C ASN A 116 -17.95 -6.67 -27.52
N VAL A 117 -16.66 -6.99 -27.48
CA VAL A 117 -15.90 -7.52 -28.62
C VAL A 117 -15.54 -8.98 -28.32
N PRO A 118 -15.74 -9.90 -29.26
CA PRO A 118 -15.30 -11.28 -29.09
C PRO A 118 -13.77 -11.36 -29.13
N GLY A 119 -13.20 -12.14 -28.21
CA GLY A 119 -11.76 -12.38 -28.17
C GLY A 119 -11.31 -12.83 -26.78
N MET A 120 -10.01 -12.99 -26.62
CA MET A 120 -9.40 -13.42 -25.36
C MET A 120 -8.88 -12.21 -24.60
N TYR A 121 -9.58 -11.85 -23.52
CA TYR A 121 -9.24 -10.74 -22.67
C TYR A 121 -8.17 -11.13 -21.66
N ASN A 122 -7.12 -10.32 -21.57
CA ASN A 122 -6.14 -10.40 -20.49
C ASN A 122 -6.55 -9.43 -19.37
N VAL A 123 -6.89 -10.00 -18.22
CA VAL A 123 -7.30 -9.27 -17.02
C VAL A 123 -6.16 -9.33 -16.03
N THR A 124 -5.53 -8.19 -15.78
CA THR A 124 -4.44 -8.03 -14.80
C THR A 124 -4.93 -7.16 -13.65
N VAL A 125 -4.50 -7.47 -12.43
CA VAL A 125 -4.63 -6.60 -11.27
C VAL A 125 -3.26 -6.37 -10.63
N MET A 126 -2.89 -5.11 -10.48
CA MET A 126 -1.72 -4.68 -9.73
C MET A 126 -2.18 -4.20 -8.35
N ILE A 127 -1.48 -4.66 -7.31
CA ILE A 127 -1.83 -4.40 -5.91
C ILE A 127 -0.59 -3.82 -5.23
N TRP A 128 -0.71 -2.63 -4.66
CA TRP A 128 0.41 -1.99 -3.96
C TRP A 128 -0.06 -1.19 -2.75
N SER A 129 0.90 -0.87 -1.90
CA SER A 129 0.77 0.03 -0.75
C SER A 129 2.03 0.89 -0.66
N PRO A 130 2.04 1.99 0.11
CA PRO A 130 3.24 2.80 0.34
C PRO A 130 4.42 2.02 0.92
N LEU A 131 4.16 0.87 1.55
CA LEU A 131 5.18 0.00 2.13
C LEU A 131 5.82 -0.96 1.10
N ASN A 132 5.14 -1.21 -0.02
CA ASN A 132 5.58 -2.15 -1.03
C ASN A 132 6.34 -1.41 -2.14
N THR A 133 7.64 -1.68 -2.26
CA THR A 133 8.49 -1.09 -3.31
C THR A 133 8.22 -1.67 -4.70
N THR A 134 7.64 -2.86 -4.78
CA THR A 134 7.20 -3.50 -6.01
C THR A 134 5.72 -3.89 -5.92
N PRO A 135 4.88 -3.50 -6.90
CA PRO A 135 3.49 -3.93 -6.96
C PRO A 135 3.37 -5.45 -7.14
N LEU A 136 2.41 -6.06 -6.45
CA LEU A 136 2.03 -7.45 -6.66
C LEU A 136 1.10 -7.54 -7.88
N SER A 137 1.48 -8.32 -8.89
CA SER A 137 0.65 -8.54 -10.09
C SER A 137 0.01 -9.92 -10.07
N LYS A 138 -1.28 -9.98 -10.42
CA LYS A 138 -2.03 -11.22 -10.73
C LYS A 138 -2.73 -11.04 -12.05
N HIS A 139 -2.83 -12.10 -12.84
CA HIS A 139 -3.53 -12.05 -14.13
C HIS A 139 -4.30 -13.33 -14.42
N LEU A 140 -5.31 -13.21 -15.27
CA LEU A 140 -6.15 -14.29 -15.77
C LEU A 140 -6.51 -14.01 -17.23
N LEU A 141 -6.81 -15.08 -17.96
CA LEU A 141 -7.33 -15.02 -19.32
C LEU A 141 -8.81 -15.40 -19.31
N VAL A 142 -9.63 -14.63 -20.02
CA VAL A 142 -11.08 -14.81 -20.18
C VAL A 142 -11.41 -14.77 -21.65
#